data_AF-A0AAV2SNP5-F1
#
_entry.id   AF-A0AAV2SNP5-F1
#
_cell.length_a   1.000
_cell.length_b   1.000
_cell.length_c   1.000
_cell.angle_alpha   90.00
_cell.angle_beta   90.00
_cell.angle_gamma   90.00
#
_symmetry.space_group_name_H-M   'P 1'
#
loop_
_entity.id
_entity.type
_entity.pdbx_description
1 polymer ?
#
loop_
_entity_poly.entity_id
_entity_poly.type
_entity_poly.pdbx_seq_one_letter_code
_entity_poly.pdbx_strand_id
1 'polypeptide(L)'
;GIIEILPSLMDNSDERICRREDFNNAYTNMSEKQGLVFIALYRQLNEHMDELKKLFEKMGYMVPEPHCNMTYEETEKAIADFIETPGLEHANACIVIIMSDSGHKEYFETSDKIKMDTDGIVNKFNNRRCHKLVGTPKIFIFDCYRNVSVLPECLSTVQSGHKSGRKTKKE
;
A
#
# COMPACT_ATOMS: atom_id res chain seq x y z
N GLY A 1 -2.26 -6.42 1.70
CA GLY A 1 -1.59 -5.11 1.67
C GLY A 1 -2.05 -4.20 2.79
N ILE A 2 -1.12 -3.37 3.27
CA ILE A 2 -1.41 -2.21 4.12
C ILE A 2 -1.52 -1.00 3.17
N ILE A 3 -2.57 -0.19 3.36
CA ILE A 3 -2.73 1.10 2.66
C ILE A 3 -2.36 2.17 3.66
N GLU A 4 -1.28 2.90 3.41
CA GLU A 4 -0.95 4.11 4.16
C GLU A 4 -1.34 5.33 3.32
N ILE A 5 -2.38 6.02 3.78
CA ILE A 5 -2.75 7.33 3.27
C ILE A 5 -2.14 8.33 4.25
N LEU A 6 -1.15 9.09 3.81
CA LEU A 6 -0.56 10.14 4.65
C LEU A 6 -1.38 11.41 4.48
N PRO A 7 -2.11 11.87 5.51
CA PRO A 7 -2.73 13.18 5.46
C PRO A 7 -1.61 14.23 5.51
N SER A 8 -1.62 15.21 4.60
CA SER A 8 -0.85 16.42 4.85
C SER A 8 -1.47 17.09 6.07
N LEU A 9 -0.71 17.16 7.17
CA LEU A 9 -1.02 17.83 8.44
C LEU A 9 -2.17 18.85 8.32
N MET A 10 -3.35 18.45 8.75
CA MET A 10 -4.44 19.34 9.15
C MET A 10 -4.89 18.95 10.55
N ASP A 11 -5.13 19.98 11.36
CA ASP A 11 -5.39 19.94 12.79
C ASP A 11 -6.73 19.25 13.13
N ASN A 12 -6.80 18.76 14.37
CA ASN A 12 -7.79 17.88 14.97
C ASN A 12 -9.26 18.30 14.81
N SER A 13 -10.14 17.34 14.52
CA SER A 13 -11.23 16.85 15.40
C SER A 13 -12.37 16.21 14.58
N ASP A 14 -13.05 15.27 15.23
CA ASP A 14 -14.28 14.56 14.83
C ASP A 14 -14.18 13.31 13.94
N GLU A 15 -14.36 12.17 14.62
CA GLU A 15 -14.96 10.97 14.06
C GLU A 15 -16.35 11.30 13.49
N ARG A 16 -16.58 11.10 12.17
CA ARG A 16 -17.83 10.55 11.60
C ARG A 16 -17.86 10.48 10.06
N ILE A 17 -18.13 9.25 9.57
CA ILE A 17 -19.08 8.88 8.49
C ILE A 17 -19.16 9.84 7.29
N CYS A 18 -18.59 9.43 6.14
CA CYS A 18 -18.74 10.09 4.83
C CYS A 18 -20.21 10.34 4.48
N ARG A 19 -20.66 11.60 4.56
CA ARG A 19 -21.93 12.09 4.00
C ARG A 19 -21.66 13.09 2.88
N ARG A 20 -22.64 13.20 1.99
CA ARG A 20 -22.67 13.85 0.66
C ARG A 20 -22.26 15.34 0.56
N GLU A 21 -21.66 15.97 1.58
CA GLU A 21 -21.41 17.43 1.62
C GLU A 21 -19.91 17.87 1.66
N ASP A 22 -18.94 16.97 1.47
CA ASP A 22 -17.50 17.30 1.60
C ASP A 22 -16.79 17.81 0.32
N PHE A 23 -17.51 18.34 -0.67
CA PHE A 23 -16.86 18.81 -1.92
C PHE A 23 -15.89 19.99 -1.70
N ASN A 24 -16.05 20.76 -0.62
CA ASN A 24 -15.18 21.89 -0.31
C ASN A 24 -13.92 21.51 0.49
N ASN A 25 -13.81 20.26 0.97
CA ASN A 25 -12.67 19.77 1.75
C ASN A 25 -11.90 18.63 1.04
N ALA A 26 -12.30 18.32 -0.19
CA ALA A 26 -11.62 17.35 -1.04
C ALA A 26 -10.49 18.04 -1.83
N TYR A 27 -9.38 17.31 -2.05
CA TYR A 27 -8.34 17.78 -2.96
C TYR A 27 -8.91 18.08 -4.35
N THR A 28 -8.50 19.20 -4.93
CA THR A 28 -8.96 19.66 -6.24
C THR A 28 -8.58 18.65 -7.32
N ASN A 29 -9.57 17.99 -7.91
CA ASN A 29 -9.38 17.00 -8.97
C ASN A 29 -9.76 17.60 -10.34
N MET A 30 -9.03 18.63 -10.78
CA MET A 30 -9.38 19.43 -11.97
C MET A 30 -8.34 19.38 -13.11
N SER A 31 -7.26 18.62 -12.99
CA SER A 31 -6.31 18.45 -14.10
C SER A 31 -6.79 17.40 -15.11
N GLU A 32 -6.33 17.52 -16.37
CA GLU A 32 -6.62 16.56 -17.45
C GLU A 32 -6.07 15.14 -17.18
N LYS A 33 -5.17 14.98 -16.21
CA LYS A 33 -4.58 13.69 -15.80
C LYS A 33 -4.59 13.56 -14.28
N GLN A 34 -5.32 12.58 -13.73
CA GLN A 34 -5.48 12.46 -12.27
C GLN A 34 -4.15 12.33 -11.53
N GLY A 35 -3.14 11.71 -12.13
CA GLY A 35 -1.83 11.60 -11.49
C GLY A 35 -0.91 10.57 -12.12
N LEU A 36 0.14 10.23 -11.38
CA LEU A 36 1.10 9.19 -11.75
C LEU A 36 1.07 8.05 -10.73
N VAL A 37 1.29 6.84 -11.23
CA VAL A 37 1.45 5.64 -10.41
C VAL A 37 2.86 5.09 -10.59
N PHE A 38 3.56 4.84 -9.50
CA PHE A 38 4.76 4.03 -9.45
C PHE A 38 4.40 2.62 -9.02
N ILE A 39 4.84 1.60 -9.78
CA ILE A 39 4.58 0.19 -9.42
C ILE A 39 5.90 -0.59 -9.46
N ALA A 40 6.25 -1.21 -8.34
CA ALA A 40 7.40 -2.10 -8.21
C ALA A 40 6.97 -3.48 -7.67
N LEU A 41 7.41 -4.53 -8.35
CA LEU A 41 7.11 -5.92 -8.07
C LEU A 41 8.41 -6.68 -7.80
N TYR A 42 8.54 -7.24 -6.60
CA TYR A 42 9.65 -8.13 -6.21
C TYR A 42 9.23 -9.59 -6.17
N ARG A 43 8.08 -9.89 -6.78
CA ARG A 43 7.50 -11.22 -6.93
C ARG A 43 6.95 -11.41 -8.33
N GLN A 44 6.90 -12.66 -8.77
CA GLN A 44 6.25 -13.01 -10.05
C GLN A 44 4.73 -13.01 -9.87
N LEU A 45 4.12 -11.84 -9.99
CA LEU A 45 2.67 -11.68 -10.11
C LEU A 45 2.33 -11.32 -11.55
N ASN A 46 2.16 -12.32 -12.41
CA ASN A 46 1.79 -12.04 -13.79
C ASN A 46 0.27 -11.86 -13.97
N GLU A 47 -0.56 -12.42 -13.08
CA GLU A 47 -2.00 -12.56 -13.35
C GLU A 47 -2.85 -11.34 -12.96
N HIS A 48 -2.45 -10.54 -11.97
CA HIS A 48 -3.25 -9.39 -11.48
C HIS A 48 -2.77 -8.03 -11.97
N MET A 49 -1.66 -7.98 -12.69
CA MET A 49 -1.01 -6.72 -13.08
C MET A 49 -1.76 -6.00 -14.20
N ASP A 50 -2.26 -6.74 -15.17
CA ASP A 50 -3.06 -6.19 -16.26
C ASP A 50 -4.36 -5.58 -15.73
N GLU A 51 -4.97 -6.18 -14.71
CA GLU A 51 -6.19 -5.68 -14.09
C GLU A 51 -5.94 -4.40 -13.30
N LEU A 52 -4.85 -4.38 -12.52
CA LEU A 52 -4.46 -3.20 -11.73
C LEU A 52 -4.11 -2.01 -12.64
N LYS A 53 -3.34 -2.26 -13.71
CA LYS A 53 -3.01 -1.25 -14.71
C LYS A 53 -4.27 -0.69 -15.36
N LYS A 54 -5.15 -1.57 -15.88
CA LYS A 54 -6.44 -1.16 -16.47
C LYS A 54 -7.31 -0.38 -15.49
N LEU A 55 -7.28 -0.71 -14.20
CA LEU A 55 -8.04 0.01 -13.18
C LEU A 55 -7.53 1.45 -13.03
N PHE A 56 -6.23 1.64 -12.84
CA PHE A 56 -5.66 2.99 -12.69
C PHE A 56 -5.74 3.81 -13.97
N GLU A 57 -5.56 3.19 -15.14
CA GLU A 57 -5.78 3.83 -16.44
C GLU A 57 -7.24 4.28 -16.61
N LYS A 58 -8.22 3.46 -16.24
CA LYS A 58 -9.65 3.83 -16.24
C LYS A 58 -9.97 4.97 -15.28
N MET A 59 -9.23 5.07 -14.18
CA MET A 59 -9.34 6.20 -13.27
C MET A 59 -8.65 7.46 -13.83
N GLY A 60 -7.90 7.38 -14.94
CA GLY A 60 -7.26 8.54 -15.57
C GLY A 60 -5.86 8.83 -15.03
N TYR A 61 -5.22 7.85 -14.37
CA TYR A 61 -3.82 7.92 -14.01
C TYR A 61 -2.92 7.51 -15.17
N MET A 62 -1.73 8.11 -15.24
CA MET A 62 -0.65 7.58 -16.05
C MET A 62 0.01 6.42 -15.32
N VAL A 63 -0.03 5.24 -15.93
CA VAL A 63 0.55 4.01 -15.39
C VAL A 63 1.69 3.56 -16.32
N PRO A 64 2.95 3.86 -15.98
CA PRO A 64 4.12 3.32 -16.69
C PRO A 64 4.18 1.80 -16.60
N GLU A 65 5.07 1.18 -17.39
CA GLU A 65 5.35 -0.24 -17.22
C GLU A 65 5.87 -0.53 -15.80
N PRO A 66 5.39 -1.60 -15.15
CA PRO A 66 5.83 -1.97 -13.81
C PRO A 66 7.33 -2.29 -13.78
N HIS A 67 7.98 -1.91 -12.70
CA HIS A 67 9.34 -2.35 -12.41
C HIS A 67 9.32 -3.76 -11.81
N CYS A 68 10.14 -4.68 -12.33
CA CYS A 68 10.13 -6.08 -11.92
C CYS A 68 11.50 -6.52 -11.40
N ASN A 69 11.51 -7.17 -10.22
CA ASN A 69 12.67 -7.82 -9.59
C ASN A 69 13.92 -6.94 -9.49
N MET A 70 13.73 -5.65 -9.20
CA MET A 70 14.83 -4.72 -8.99
C MET A 70 15.64 -5.10 -7.73
N THR A 71 16.95 -4.87 -7.80
CA THR A 71 17.86 -4.85 -6.65
C THR A 71 17.59 -3.62 -5.77
N TYR A 72 18.25 -3.54 -4.62
CA TYR A 72 18.19 -2.34 -3.77
C TYR A 72 18.59 -1.07 -4.53
N GLU A 73 19.72 -1.10 -5.24
CA GLU A 73 20.25 0.07 -5.96
C GLU A 73 19.34 0.47 -7.13
N GLU A 74 18.83 -0.50 -7.88
CA GLU A 74 17.88 -0.24 -8.97
C GLU A 74 16.57 0.35 -8.44
N THR A 75 16.12 -0.10 -7.26
CA THR A 75 14.91 0.44 -6.61
C THR A 75 15.11 1.88 -6.19
N GLU A 76 16.22 2.18 -5.49
CA GLU A 76 16.58 3.54 -5.09
C GLU A 76 16.64 4.47 -6.30
N LYS A 77 17.27 4.02 -7.38
CA LYS A 77 17.37 4.76 -8.62
C LYS A 77 16.00 4.97 -9.28
N ALA A 78 15.18 3.92 -9.39
CA ALA A 78 13.86 4.01 -10.01
C ALA A 78 12.94 4.99 -9.26
N ILE A 79 13.01 5.01 -7.92
CA ILE A 79 12.27 5.97 -7.11
C ILE A 79 12.80 7.39 -7.33
N ALA A 80 14.13 7.58 -7.38
CA ALA A 80 14.75 8.87 -7.65
C ALA A 80 14.37 9.39 -9.06
N ASP A 81 14.39 8.53 -10.06
CA ASP A 81 13.98 8.87 -11.43
C ASP A 81 12.47 9.20 -11.47
N PHE A 82 11.65 8.44 -10.74
CA PHE A 82 10.21 8.68 -10.66
C PHE A 82 9.88 10.04 -10.06
N ILE A 83 10.45 10.42 -8.91
CA ILE A 83 10.21 11.73 -8.28
C ILE A 83 10.64 12.91 -9.15
N GLU A 84 11.56 12.68 -10.09
CA GLU A 84 11.99 13.69 -11.05
C GLU A 84 11.11 13.77 -12.30
N THR A 85 10.14 12.89 -12.46
CA THR A 85 9.23 12.88 -13.63
C THR A 85 8.51 14.23 -13.77
N PRO A 86 8.64 14.95 -14.90
CA PRO A 86 8.06 16.28 -15.09
C PRO A 86 6.54 16.32 -14.85
N GLY A 87 5.83 15.24 -15.21
CA GLY A 87 4.37 15.16 -15.03
C GLY A 87 3.86 15.18 -13.59
N LEU A 88 4.73 15.00 -12.57
CA LEU A 88 4.32 15.03 -11.17
C LEU A 88 3.86 16.41 -10.70
N GLU A 89 4.39 17.50 -11.28
CA GLU A 89 4.06 18.87 -10.86
C GLU A 89 2.61 19.28 -11.18
N HIS A 90 1.96 18.53 -12.08
CA HIS A 90 0.57 18.76 -12.50
C HIS A 90 -0.37 17.61 -12.09
N ALA A 91 0.10 16.69 -11.26
CA ALA A 91 -0.67 15.56 -10.78
C ALA A 91 -1.64 15.97 -9.66
N ASN A 92 -2.90 15.51 -9.72
CA ASN A 92 -3.85 15.68 -8.62
C ASN A 92 -3.63 14.67 -7.49
N ALA A 93 -2.93 13.56 -7.76
CA ALA A 93 -2.51 12.56 -6.79
C ALA A 93 -1.25 11.82 -7.25
N CYS A 94 -0.48 11.29 -6.30
CA CYS A 94 0.64 10.39 -6.55
C CYS A 94 0.38 9.06 -5.85
N ILE A 95 0.55 7.94 -6.56
CA ILE A 95 0.36 6.61 -5.99
C ILE A 95 1.66 5.82 -6.12
N VAL A 96 2.08 5.17 -5.04
CA VAL A 96 3.26 4.31 -5.00
C VAL A 96 2.83 2.94 -4.52
N ILE A 97 3.06 1.92 -5.34
CA ILE A 97 2.67 0.53 -5.09
C ILE A 97 3.91 -0.33 -5.09
N ILE A 98 4.17 -0.98 -3.96
CA ILE A 98 5.29 -1.92 -3.80
C ILE A 98 4.72 -3.27 -3.36
N MET A 99 5.02 -4.31 -4.14
CA MET A 99 4.58 -5.69 -3.85
C MET A 99 5.78 -6.60 -3.70
N SER A 100 5.89 -7.31 -2.58
CA SER A 100 6.99 -8.24 -2.31
C SER A 100 6.51 -9.50 -1.60
N ASP A 101 7.11 -10.65 -1.92
CA ASP A 101 6.82 -11.93 -1.26
C ASP A 101 7.47 -12.04 0.13
N SER A 102 8.43 -11.16 0.45
CA SER A 102 9.04 -11.11 1.76
C SER A 102 9.08 -9.68 2.28
N GLY A 103 8.48 -9.50 3.45
CA GLY A 103 8.48 -8.23 4.15
C GLY A 103 7.62 -8.23 5.40
N HIS A 104 7.65 -7.11 6.09
CA HIS A 104 6.80 -6.79 7.22
C HIS A 104 6.22 -5.39 7.04
N LYS A 105 5.49 -4.89 8.06
CA LYS A 105 4.91 -3.55 8.00
C LYS A 105 5.98 -2.47 7.74
N GLU A 106 7.19 -2.67 8.27
CA GLU A 106 8.27 -1.68 8.30
C GLU A 106 9.27 -1.86 7.15
N TYR A 107 9.21 -2.97 6.39
CA TYR A 107 10.16 -3.18 5.30
C TYR A 107 9.65 -4.17 4.25
N PHE A 108 10.21 -4.08 3.05
CA PHE A 108 10.13 -5.12 2.03
C PHE A 108 11.54 -5.57 1.63
N GLU A 109 11.65 -6.78 1.10
CA GLU A 109 12.91 -7.27 0.54
C GLU A 109 12.92 -7.08 -0.99
N THR A 110 14.06 -6.62 -1.49
CA THR A 110 14.38 -6.50 -2.91
C THR A 110 14.90 -7.84 -3.49
N SER A 111 15.15 -7.90 -4.80
CA SER A 111 15.52 -9.17 -5.46
C SER A 111 16.86 -9.75 -4.97
N ASP A 112 17.76 -8.88 -4.51
CA ASP A 112 19.05 -9.18 -3.88
C ASP A 112 18.96 -9.44 -2.36
N LYS A 113 17.74 -9.60 -1.83
CA LYS A 113 17.46 -9.93 -0.40
C LYS A 113 17.89 -8.85 0.59
N ILE A 114 18.06 -7.62 0.13
CA ILE A 114 18.27 -6.46 0.98
C ILE A 114 16.93 -5.91 1.44
N LYS A 115 16.84 -5.50 2.71
CA LYS A 115 15.63 -4.91 3.29
C LYS A 115 15.60 -3.40 3.02
N MET A 116 14.48 -2.92 2.48
CA MET A 116 14.19 -1.51 2.32
C MET A 116 13.08 -1.10 3.29
N ASP A 117 13.35 -0.07 4.09
CA ASP A 117 12.40 0.50 5.04
C ASP A 117 11.25 1.24 4.31
N THR A 118 10.01 0.90 4.66
CA THR A 118 8.81 1.54 4.09
C THR A 118 8.73 3.01 4.47
N ASP A 119 9.14 3.37 5.70
CA ASP A 119 9.19 4.77 6.14
C ASP A 119 10.27 5.53 5.38
N GLY A 120 11.40 4.86 5.10
CA GLY A 120 12.45 5.35 4.21
C GLY A 120 11.93 5.72 2.82
N ILE A 121 11.06 4.87 2.23
CA ILE A 121 10.41 5.16 0.95
C ILE A 121 9.46 6.34 1.07
N VAL A 122 8.52 6.30 2.01
CA VAL A 122 7.57 7.37 2.28
C VAL A 122 8.27 8.73 2.43
N ASN A 123 9.37 8.75 3.18
CA ASN A 123 10.13 9.97 3.44
C ASN A 123 10.75 10.59 2.19
N LYS A 124 11.03 9.83 1.12
CA LYS A 124 11.53 10.39 -0.15
C LYS A 124 10.51 11.29 -0.83
N PHE A 125 9.22 11.09 -0.57
CA PHE A 125 8.12 11.85 -1.16
C PHE A 125 7.62 13.00 -0.28
N ASN A 126 8.28 13.28 0.84
CA ASN A 126 7.87 14.38 1.71
C ASN A 126 8.07 15.76 1.03
N ASN A 127 7.43 16.79 1.60
CA ASN A 127 7.44 18.14 1.03
C ASN A 127 8.84 18.78 0.90
N ARG A 128 9.84 18.30 1.64
CA ARG A 128 11.23 18.81 1.57
C ARG A 128 12.05 18.11 0.48
N ARG A 129 11.72 16.87 0.15
CA ARG A 129 12.48 16.04 -0.80
C ARG A 129 11.81 15.97 -2.17
N CYS A 130 10.49 16.12 -2.24
CA CYS A 130 9.74 16.12 -3.49
C CYS A 130 8.84 17.36 -3.57
N HIS A 131 9.42 18.50 -3.95
CA HIS A 131 8.70 19.77 -4.05
C HIS A 131 7.55 19.73 -5.08
N LYS A 132 7.68 18.90 -6.12
CA LYS A 132 6.68 18.71 -7.19
C LYS A 132 5.33 18.22 -6.67
N LEU A 133 5.29 17.60 -5.49
CA LEU A 133 4.06 17.05 -4.91
C LEU A 133 3.57 17.82 -3.67
N VAL A 134 4.10 19.02 -3.38
CA VAL A 134 3.64 19.80 -2.23
C VAL A 134 2.16 20.16 -2.40
N GLY A 135 1.34 19.82 -1.39
CA GLY A 135 -0.12 20.00 -1.46
C GLY A 135 -0.86 18.92 -2.25
N THR A 136 -0.15 17.97 -2.87
CA THR A 136 -0.73 16.83 -3.61
C THR A 136 -0.84 15.59 -2.70
N PRO A 137 -2.00 14.92 -2.66
CA PRO A 137 -2.19 13.68 -1.90
C PRO A 137 -1.28 12.56 -2.41
N LYS A 138 -0.75 11.76 -1.47
CA LYS A 138 0.20 10.67 -1.72
C LYS A 138 -0.34 9.40 -1.10
N ILE A 139 -0.50 8.36 -1.92
CA ILE A 139 -1.05 7.07 -1.50
C ILE A 139 0.06 6.03 -1.63
N PHE A 140 0.35 5.34 -0.52
CA PHE A 140 1.34 4.27 -0.48
C PHE A 140 0.64 2.93 -0.21
N ILE A 141 0.89 1.96 -1.09
CA ILE A 141 0.35 0.61 -0.96
C ILE A 141 1.54 -0.35 -0.87
N PHE A 142 1.73 -0.91 0.31
CA PHE A 142 2.73 -1.94 0.55
C PHE A 142 2.03 -3.30 0.68
N ASP A 143 2.08 -4.09 -0.39
CA ASP A 143 1.61 -5.47 -0.40
C ASP A 143 2.78 -6.44 -0.18
N CYS A 144 3.23 -6.50 1.06
CA CYS A 144 4.32 -7.36 1.48
C CYS A 144 3.78 -8.58 2.22
N TYR A 145 4.07 -9.78 1.71
CA TYR A 145 3.63 -11.02 2.34
C TYR A 145 4.41 -11.24 3.64
N ARG A 146 3.70 -11.65 4.70
CA ARG A 146 4.32 -12.01 5.99
C ARG A 146 4.71 -13.48 5.94
N ASN A 147 5.99 -13.79 6.08
CA ASN A 147 6.38 -15.10 6.61
C ASN A 147 6.00 -15.12 8.09
N VAL A 148 4.72 -15.41 8.36
CA VAL A 148 4.27 -15.71 9.72
C VAL A 148 4.89 -17.05 10.06
N SER A 149 6.03 -17.04 10.74
CA SER A 149 6.33 -18.13 11.68
C SER A 149 5.13 -18.15 12.62
N VAL A 150 4.25 -19.13 12.40
CA VAL A 150 3.09 -19.45 13.23
C VAL A 150 3.47 -19.28 14.70
N LEU A 151 2.96 -18.23 15.35
CA LEU A 151 2.96 -18.18 16.81
C LEU A 151 2.14 -19.38 17.28
N PRO A 152 2.68 -20.31 18.08
CA PRO A 152 1.98 -21.54 18.46
C PRO A 152 0.82 -21.31 19.45
N GLU A 153 0.40 -20.08 19.74
CA GLU A 153 -0.63 -19.79 20.76
C GLU A 153 -2.07 -19.75 20.24
N CYS A 154 -2.36 -20.39 19.12
CA CYS A 154 -3.73 -20.59 18.65
C CYS A 154 -4.01 -22.05 18.27
N LEU A 155 -3.60 -23.00 19.13
CA LEU A 155 -4.29 -24.28 19.21
C LEU A 155 -5.22 -24.23 20.43
N SER A 156 -6.50 -24.20 20.10
CA SER A 156 -7.61 -23.86 20.95
C SER A 156 -7.80 -24.85 22.11
N THR A 157 -7.95 -24.30 23.31
CA THR A 157 -8.71 -24.97 24.37
C THR A 157 -10.17 -25.00 23.93
N VAL A 158 -10.61 -26.10 23.32
CA VAL A 158 -12.03 -26.42 23.18
C VAL A 158 -12.29 -27.72 23.94
N GLN A 159 -12.44 -27.61 25.26
CA GLN A 159 -13.27 -28.58 25.97
C GLN A 159 -14.73 -28.26 25.66
N SER A 160 -15.22 -28.88 24.59
CA SER A 160 -16.63 -28.93 24.23
C SER A 160 -17.44 -29.51 25.39
N GLY A 161 -18.21 -28.67 26.04
CA GLY A 161 -19.34 -29.09 26.85
C GLY A 161 -20.54 -29.39 25.95
N HIS A 162 -20.91 -30.67 25.85
CA HIS A 162 -22.28 -31.08 25.54
C HIS A 162 -22.69 -32.23 26.48
N LYS A 163 -23.70 -31.95 27.32
CA LYS A 163 -24.38 -32.94 28.17
C LYS A 163 -25.42 -33.70 27.34
N SER A 164 -25.54 -35.01 27.51
CA SER A 164 -26.86 -35.69 27.57
C SER A 164 -26.72 -37.08 28.17
N GLY A 165 -27.52 -37.37 29.21
CA GLY A 165 -27.48 -38.64 29.94
C GLY A 165 -28.34 -39.74 29.33
N ARG A 166 -28.05 -40.99 29.67
CA ARG A 166 -29.03 -42.09 29.66
C ARG A 166 -28.67 -43.13 30.73
N LYS A 167 -29.63 -43.40 31.62
CA LYS A 167 -29.61 -44.39 32.70
C LYS A 167 -29.68 -45.83 32.17
N THR A 168 -29.09 -46.77 32.91
CA THR A 168 -29.57 -48.12 33.30
C THR A 168 -28.36 -48.86 33.92
N LYS A 169 -28.42 -49.79 34.88
CA LYS A 169 -29.28 -50.14 36.04
C LYS A 169 -28.41 -51.18 36.81
N LYS A 170 -28.48 -51.20 38.15
CA LYS A 170 -28.00 -52.28 39.06
C LYS A 170 -28.47 -53.66 38.55
N GLU A 171 -27.83 -54.80 38.81
CA GLU A 171 -27.22 -55.33 40.06
C GLU A 171 -25.97 -56.17 39.79
#